data_AF-A0A6N6NR63-F1
#
_entry.id   AF-A0A6N6NR63-F1
#
_cell.length_a   1.000
_cell.length_b   1.000
_cell.length_c   1.000
_cell.angle_alpha   90.00
_cell.angle_beta   90.00
_cell.angle_gamma   90.00
#
_symmetry.space_group_name_H-M   'P 1'
#
loop_
_entity.id
_entity.type
_entity.pdbx_description
1 polymer ?
#
loop_
_entity_poly.entity_id
_entity_poly.type
_entity_poly.pdbx_seq_one_letter_code
_entity_poly.pdbx_strand_id
1 'polypeptide(L)'
;MQTQQTTSPARERLVRTLASLLLTMSLCLPSLSGCAGIESTENGNIAASSQQVSAGSAAAKLSDIPEYSGALCIDVNKGQPGFSADDAARGSFMEFSELDFEGRCGTAAGLIGPETVSNAERGDISQVHPSGWVQHRYSFVDHEMLYNRSHLIAHQLCGEDANERNLITGTHTMNAVGMTYYEDLVGNYVRRTNNHVLYRVTPLFAANDLVARGVQMEAESVEDGGQTIRFNVFVYNVEPGVKIDYVTGDNWESSEVPAVKTKGETTTTRGTGTDAALSQYAASKGEAGASGTSGSSDTSSSTQAAPSGSSDAKTSGDSSSSASTTEQQTYILNKRSHKFHRPECDSVQSMSPSNKEEFTGLRQTLIDEGYTPCRSCNP
;
A
#
# COMPACT_ATOMS: atom_id res chain seq x y z
N MET A 1 -46.06 -46.26 19.86
CA MET A 1 -45.90 -46.31 18.39
C MET A 1 -44.89 -45.23 18.00
N GLN A 2 -43.65 -45.65 17.76
CA GLN A 2 -42.56 -44.84 17.23
C GLN A 2 -42.58 -44.91 15.71
N THR A 3 -42.33 -43.78 15.05
CA THR A 3 -41.66 -43.59 13.74
C THR A 3 -41.87 -42.14 13.32
N GLN A 4 -40.97 -41.39 12.72
CA GLN A 4 -39.57 -41.55 12.32
C GLN A 4 -39.13 -40.11 11.93
N GLN A 5 -37.98 -39.64 12.39
CA GLN A 5 -37.29 -38.49 11.80
C GLN A 5 -36.10 -39.04 11.00
N THR A 6 -36.07 -38.70 9.71
CA THR A 6 -35.02 -39.03 8.76
C THR A 6 -33.94 -37.95 8.78
N THR A 7 -32.72 -38.29 9.16
CA THR A 7 -31.53 -37.45 8.95
C THR A 7 -30.66 -38.05 7.84
N SER A 8 -30.21 -37.19 6.93
CA SER A 8 -29.45 -37.50 5.72
C SER A 8 -27.94 -37.65 6.00
N PRO A 9 -27.20 -38.51 5.26
CA PRO A 9 -25.85 -38.94 5.62
C PRO A 9 -24.77 -38.15 4.85
N ALA A 10 -24.12 -37.19 5.51
CA ALA A 10 -22.89 -36.56 4.98
C ALA A 10 -21.97 -36.01 6.09
N ARG A 11 -22.03 -36.59 7.29
CA ARG A 11 -21.26 -36.15 8.47
C ARG A 11 -20.51 -37.28 9.20
N GLU A 12 -20.01 -38.26 8.45
CA GLU A 12 -19.18 -39.33 9.02
C GLU A 12 -18.00 -39.70 8.10
N ARG A 13 -17.03 -38.79 7.94
CA ARG A 13 -15.65 -39.14 7.57
C ARG A 13 -14.65 -38.13 8.15
N LEU A 14 -14.49 -38.11 9.47
CA LEU A 14 -13.32 -37.44 10.08
C LEU A 14 -12.95 -37.90 11.49
N VAL A 15 -13.27 -39.14 11.89
CA VAL A 15 -12.76 -39.72 13.15
C VAL A 15 -12.48 -41.22 12.98
N ARG A 16 -11.20 -41.54 12.75
CA ARG A 16 -10.50 -42.85 12.88
C ARG A 16 -9.13 -42.62 12.24
N THR A 17 -8.09 -42.31 13.00
CA THR A 17 -7.18 -43.33 13.55
C THR A 17 -6.52 -42.88 14.86
N LEU A 18 -6.67 -43.70 15.90
CA LEU A 18 -5.98 -43.62 17.19
C LEU A 18 -4.81 -44.63 17.22
N ALA A 19 -3.73 -44.22 17.88
CA ALA A 19 -2.84 -44.99 18.77
C ALA A 19 -2.04 -46.21 18.27
N SER A 20 -0.73 -46.00 18.09
CA SER A 20 0.41 -46.83 18.53
C SER A 20 1.68 -46.06 18.17
N LEU A 21 2.55 -45.63 19.08
CA LEU A 21 3.53 -46.45 19.78
C LEU A 21 4.22 -45.61 20.87
N LEU A 22 4.39 -46.16 22.06
CA LEU A 22 5.14 -45.59 23.19
C LEU A 22 6.61 -46.04 23.16
N LEU A 23 7.48 -45.16 23.68
CA LEU A 23 8.72 -45.44 24.42
C LEU A 23 10.05 -45.63 23.65
N THR A 24 10.87 -44.57 23.62
CA THR A 24 12.27 -44.62 24.08
C THR A 24 12.72 -43.24 24.60
N MET A 25 13.00 -43.15 25.90
CA MET A 25 13.84 -42.11 26.50
C MET A 25 15.30 -42.30 26.06
N SER A 26 16.03 -41.21 25.80
CA SER A 26 17.35 -41.01 26.42
C SER A 26 17.78 -39.55 26.33
N LEU A 27 18.03 -38.97 27.51
CA LEU A 27 18.79 -37.74 27.71
C LEU A 27 20.22 -37.90 27.18
N CYS A 28 20.78 -36.84 26.60
CA CYS A 28 22.16 -36.43 26.81
C CYS A 28 22.41 -35.02 26.27
N LEU A 29 22.32 -34.03 27.16
CA LEU A 29 23.12 -32.79 27.09
C LEU A 29 24.49 -33.08 27.72
N PRO A 30 25.55 -32.40 27.26
CA PRO A 30 26.39 -31.73 28.24
C PRO A 30 26.75 -30.29 27.85
N SER A 31 26.99 -29.54 28.93
CA SER A 31 27.36 -28.14 29.08
C SER A 31 28.87 -27.87 28.96
N LEU A 32 29.19 -26.65 28.51
CA LEU A 32 30.28 -25.70 28.85
C LEU A 32 31.71 -26.17 29.23
N SER A 33 32.69 -25.53 28.55
CA SER A 33 34.04 -25.04 28.97
C SER A 33 35.06 -25.36 27.86
N GLY A 34 36.02 -24.54 27.44
CA GLY A 34 36.53 -23.22 27.82
C GLY A 34 37.87 -22.96 27.10
N CYS A 35 38.21 -21.68 26.92
CA CYS A 35 39.53 -21.05 26.80
C CYS A 35 40.57 -21.38 25.69
N ALA A 36 40.97 -20.27 25.02
CA ALA A 36 42.34 -19.83 24.68
C ALA A 36 43.05 -20.35 23.41
N GLY A 37 43.09 -19.46 22.40
CA GLY A 37 44.25 -18.91 21.68
C GLY A 37 45.41 -19.80 21.20
N ILE A 38 45.75 -19.68 19.91
CA ILE A 38 46.99 -19.03 19.38
C ILE A 38 47.14 -19.35 17.86
N GLU A 39 47.43 -18.28 17.10
CA GLU A 39 48.17 -18.12 15.82
C GLU A 39 47.99 -19.05 14.60
N SER A 40 47.57 -18.39 13.50
CA SER A 40 48.08 -18.42 12.11
C SER A 40 49.02 -19.55 11.64
N THR A 41 48.74 -20.17 10.47
CA THR A 41 49.28 -19.78 9.13
C THR A 41 48.85 -20.77 8.02
N GLU A 42 48.50 -20.20 6.86
CA GLU A 42 48.55 -20.70 5.46
C GLU A 42 47.58 -21.74 4.82
N ASN A 43 46.97 -21.22 3.74
CA ASN A 43 46.76 -21.79 2.40
C ASN A 43 45.93 -23.06 2.20
N GLY A 44 44.66 -22.84 1.85
CA GLY A 44 43.83 -23.79 1.12
C GLY A 44 42.87 -23.06 0.19
N ASN A 45 43.21 -23.01 -1.10
CA ASN A 45 42.38 -22.49 -2.18
C ASN A 45 41.13 -23.38 -2.32
N ILE A 46 39.98 -22.93 -1.83
CA ILE A 46 38.67 -23.49 -2.17
C ILE A 46 37.83 -22.33 -2.66
N ALA A 47 37.57 -22.32 -3.97
CA ALA A 47 36.65 -21.41 -4.62
C ALA A 47 35.24 -21.67 -4.07
N ALA A 48 34.88 -20.95 -3.00
CA ALA A 48 33.50 -20.80 -2.58
C ALA A 48 32.81 -19.92 -3.62
N SER A 49 32.03 -20.59 -4.48
CA SER A 49 31.05 -19.96 -5.34
C SER A 49 30.15 -19.09 -4.47
N SER A 50 30.42 -17.78 -4.46
CA SER A 50 29.46 -16.80 -4.00
C SER A 50 28.30 -16.83 -4.99
N GLN A 51 27.28 -17.63 -4.67
CA GLN A 51 25.95 -17.35 -5.18
C GLN A 51 25.58 -15.94 -4.75
N GLN A 52 25.83 -15.00 -5.65
CA GLN A 52 25.29 -13.66 -5.63
C GLN A 52 23.77 -13.82 -5.53
N VAL A 53 23.23 -13.63 -4.34
CA VAL A 53 21.80 -13.42 -4.15
C VAL A 53 21.50 -12.14 -4.92
N SER A 54 20.84 -12.28 -6.07
CA SER A 54 20.35 -11.15 -6.86
C SER A 54 19.49 -10.30 -5.93
N ALA A 55 19.99 -9.12 -5.56
CA ALA A 55 19.20 -8.10 -4.89
C ALA A 55 18.03 -7.78 -5.84
N GLY A 56 16.82 -8.17 -5.46
CA GLY A 56 15.62 -7.85 -6.22
C GLY A 56 15.53 -6.33 -6.38
N SER A 57 15.22 -5.85 -7.58
CA SER A 57 14.88 -4.45 -7.76
C SER A 57 13.59 -4.18 -6.98
N ALA A 58 13.56 -3.12 -6.19
CA ALA A 58 12.36 -2.71 -5.48
C ALA A 58 11.25 -2.26 -6.44
N ALA A 59 11.59 -1.80 -7.65
CA ALA A 59 10.62 -1.48 -8.67
C ALA A 59 9.98 -2.74 -9.26
N ALA A 60 8.65 -2.78 -9.28
CA ALA A 60 7.90 -3.85 -9.90
C ALA A 60 8.15 -3.86 -11.41
N LYS A 61 8.41 -5.05 -11.96
CA LYS A 61 8.42 -5.28 -13.40
C LYS A 61 7.22 -6.14 -13.74
N LEU A 62 6.49 -5.74 -14.78
CA LEU A 62 5.29 -6.47 -15.17
C LEU A 62 5.60 -7.95 -15.44
N SER A 63 6.74 -8.26 -16.08
CA SER A 63 7.21 -9.64 -16.33
C SER A 63 7.32 -10.52 -15.09
N ASP A 64 7.51 -9.91 -13.92
CA ASP A 64 7.74 -10.60 -12.65
C ASP A 64 6.44 -10.72 -11.84
N ILE A 65 5.37 -10.04 -12.29
CA ILE A 65 4.03 -10.13 -11.70
C ILE A 65 3.33 -11.39 -12.23
N PRO A 66 2.93 -12.33 -11.36
CA PRO A 66 2.20 -13.52 -11.75
C PRO A 66 0.80 -13.16 -12.26
N GLU A 67 0.20 -14.07 -13.01
CA GLU A 67 -1.21 -13.93 -13.40
C GLU A 67 -2.10 -13.87 -12.16
N TYR A 68 -3.16 -13.07 -12.24
CA TYR A 68 -4.14 -12.96 -11.17
C TYR A 68 -4.78 -14.33 -10.91
N SER A 69 -4.77 -14.74 -9.64
CA SER A 69 -5.25 -16.04 -9.18
C SER A 69 -6.24 -15.94 -8.02
N GLY A 70 -6.74 -14.74 -7.73
CA GLY A 70 -7.69 -14.46 -6.66
C GLY A 70 -7.18 -13.44 -5.63
N ALA A 71 -5.87 -13.42 -5.37
CA ALA A 71 -5.26 -12.45 -4.46
C ALA A 71 -5.25 -11.04 -5.08
N LEU A 72 -5.85 -10.06 -4.40
CA LEU A 72 -5.96 -8.68 -4.88
C LEU A 72 -4.62 -7.94 -4.94
N CYS A 73 -3.67 -8.38 -4.13
CA CYS A 73 -2.32 -7.85 -4.11
C CYS A 73 -1.29 -8.94 -3.85
N ILE A 74 -0.05 -8.66 -4.21
CA ILE A 74 1.12 -9.49 -3.92
C ILE A 74 2.29 -8.65 -3.43
N ASP A 75 3.17 -9.26 -2.65
CA ASP A 75 4.43 -8.63 -2.25
C ASP A 75 5.37 -8.49 -3.45
N VAL A 76 5.88 -7.29 -3.64
CA VAL A 76 7.00 -6.98 -4.53
C VAL A 76 8.25 -6.84 -3.68
N ASN A 77 9.37 -7.38 -4.15
CA ASN A 77 10.65 -7.29 -3.45
C ASN A 77 10.56 -7.71 -1.96
N LYS A 78 9.76 -8.75 -1.65
CA LYS A 78 9.52 -9.24 -0.28
C LYS A 78 9.01 -8.14 0.67
N GLY A 79 8.16 -7.24 0.16
CA GLY A 79 7.60 -6.12 0.90
C GLY A 79 8.60 -4.99 1.19
N GLN A 80 9.81 -5.04 0.64
CA GLN A 80 10.83 -4.01 0.88
C GLN A 80 10.71 -2.87 -0.16
N PRO A 81 10.39 -1.64 0.27
CA PRO A 81 10.32 -0.49 -0.62
C PRO A 81 11.72 -0.07 -1.09
N GLY A 82 11.76 0.67 -2.20
CA GLY A 82 12.99 1.16 -2.84
C GLY A 82 13.25 2.63 -2.58
N PHE A 83 13.05 3.10 -1.35
CA PHE A 83 13.39 4.48 -0.99
C PHE A 83 14.88 4.62 -0.71
N SER A 84 15.44 5.75 -1.14
CA SER A 84 16.81 6.14 -0.85
C SER A 84 16.90 6.94 0.46
N ALA A 85 18.11 7.08 1.01
CA ALA A 85 18.32 7.98 2.14
C ALA A 85 18.01 9.44 1.78
N ASP A 86 18.19 9.82 0.51
CA ASP A 86 17.88 11.16 0.02
C ASP A 86 16.37 11.40 0.03
N ASP A 87 15.55 10.40 -0.31
CA ASP A 87 14.08 10.52 -0.24
C ASP A 87 13.62 10.90 1.17
N ALA A 88 14.18 10.26 2.19
CA ALA A 88 13.88 10.55 3.60
C ALA A 88 14.36 11.95 4.05
N ALA A 89 15.37 12.50 3.37
CA ALA A 89 15.97 13.79 3.71
C ALA A 89 15.31 14.99 3.00
N ARG A 90 14.44 14.76 2.01
CA ARG A 90 13.83 15.82 1.17
C ARG A 90 12.86 16.76 1.91
N GLY A 91 12.48 16.45 3.15
CA GLY A 91 11.43 17.18 3.86
C GLY A 91 10.06 16.91 3.24
N SER A 92 9.05 17.72 3.59
CA SER A 92 7.69 17.54 3.05
C SER A 92 7.66 17.78 1.53
N PHE A 93 7.07 16.84 0.78
CA PHE A 93 6.88 16.95 -0.66
C PHE A 93 5.64 16.17 -1.11
N MET A 94 5.06 16.61 -2.23
CA MET A 94 3.98 15.93 -2.94
C MET A 94 4.20 16.15 -4.44
N GLU A 95 4.42 15.06 -5.18
CA GLU A 95 4.81 15.09 -6.57
C GLU A 95 3.93 14.15 -7.40
N PHE A 96 3.46 14.65 -8.53
CA PHE A 96 2.70 13.90 -9.52
C PHE A 96 3.41 14.04 -10.86
N SER A 97 3.78 12.92 -11.47
CA SER A 97 4.42 12.94 -12.79
C SER A 97 3.51 13.60 -13.83
N GLU A 98 4.14 14.22 -14.83
CA GLU A 98 3.42 14.60 -16.04
C GLU A 98 2.76 13.38 -16.68
N LEU A 99 1.63 13.60 -17.36
CA LEU A 99 1.04 12.56 -18.19
C LEU A 99 2.00 12.21 -19.32
N ASP A 100 2.08 10.94 -19.68
CA ASP A 100 2.86 10.53 -20.84
C ASP A 100 2.15 10.86 -22.18
N PHE A 101 2.77 10.49 -23.30
CA PHE A 101 2.23 10.80 -24.63
C PHE A 101 0.89 10.10 -24.95
N GLU A 102 0.50 9.08 -24.18
CA GLU A 102 -0.79 8.39 -24.28
C GLU A 102 -1.82 8.94 -23.28
N GLY A 103 -1.46 9.99 -22.54
CA GLY A 103 -2.31 10.61 -21.52
C GLY A 103 -2.36 9.81 -20.21
N ARG A 104 -1.39 8.93 -19.97
CA ARG A 104 -1.37 8.05 -18.79
C ARG A 104 -0.63 8.70 -17.64
N CYS A 105 -1.12 8.50 -16.42
CA CYS A 105 -0.42 8.95 -15.22
C CYS A 105 0.93 8.21 -15.07
N GLY A 106 1.96 8.96 -14.72
CA GLY A 106 3.21 8.40 -14.20
C GLY A 106 3.16 8.19 -12.68
N THR A 107 4.34 8.08 -12.07
CA THR A 107 4.48 7.91 -10.61
C THR A 107 3.96 9.13 -9.84
N ALA A 108 3.26 8.87 -8.74
CA ALA A 108 2.96 9.84 -7.70
C ALA A 108 3.76 9.49 -6.43
N ALA A 109 4.38 10.48 -5.79
CA ALA A 109 5.18 10.27 -4.59
C ALA A 109 5.04 11.44 -3.61
N GLY A 110 5.16 11.16 -2.32
CA GLY A 110 5.14 12.18 -1.30
C GLY A 110 5.73 11.71 0.03
N LEU A 111 6.09 12.67 0.87
CA LEU A 111 6.30 12.44 2.30
C LEU A 111 4.97 12.75 2.99
N ILE A 112 4.20 11.71 3.29
CA ILE A 112 2.87 11.84 3.88
C ILE A 112 3.03 12.15 5.37
N GLY A 113 2.47 13.28 5.80
CA GLY A 113 2.60 13.78 7.16
C GLY A 113 1.34 14.55 7.61
N PRO A 114 1.36 15.10 8.83
CA PRO A 114 0.27 15.91 9.37
C PRO A 114 -0.13 17.10 8.47
N GLU A 115 0.82 17.61 7.69
CA GLU A 115 0.66 18.70 6.76
C GLU A 115 0.02 18.30 5.42
N THR A 116 0.03 17.02 5.05
CA THR A 116 -0.53 16.52 3.78
C THR A 116 -1.87 15.82 3.96
N VAL A 117 -2.08 15.15 5.10
CA VAL A 117 -3.31 14.43 5.39
C VAL A 117 -4.50 15.39 5.44
N SER A 118 -5.53 15.07 4.66
CA SER A 118 -6.76 15.85 4.59
C SER A 118 -7.87 15.19 5.41
N ASN A 119 -8.63 16.03 6.12
CA ASN A 119 -9.92 15.68 6.73
C ASN A 119 -11.09 16.41 6.04
N ALA A 120 -10.82 17.13 4.94
CA ALA A 120 -11.85 17.81 4.17
C ALA A 120 -12.72 16.79 3.43
N GLU A 121 -13.96 17.19 3.13
CA GLU A 121 -14.79 16.45 2.20
C GLU A 121 -14.19 16.58 0.78
N ARG A 122 -14.09 15.46 0.07
CA ARG A 122 -13.55 15.42 -1.29
C ARG A 122 -14.49 16.16 -2.25
N GLY A 123 -13.92 17.02 -3.09
CA GLY A 123 -14.62 17.71 -4.16
C GLY A 123 -15.07 16.80 -5.31
N ASP A 124 -15.77 17.40 -6.28
CA ASP A 124 -16.21 16.69 -7.48
C ASP A 124 -15.03 16.45 -8.44
N ILE A 125 -14.94 15.20 -8.90
CA ILE A 125 -13.91 14.73 -9.83
C ILE A 125 -14.52 14.21 -11.14
N SER A 126 -15.83 14.33 -11.32
CA SER A 126 -16.59 13.74 -12.44
C SER A 126 -16.12 14.21 -13.82
N GLN A 127 -15.52 15.40 -13.91
CA GLN A 127 -14.97 15.96 -15.14
C GLN A 127 -13.72 15.23 -15.67
N VAL A 128 -12.97 14.54 -14.81
CA VAL A 128 -11.73 13.87 -15.21
C VAL A 128 -12.04 12.55 -15.90
N HIS A 129 -11.45 12.30 -17.06
CA HIS A 129 -11.59 11.04 -17.79
C HIS A 129 -10.19 10.52 -18.08
N PRO A 130 -9.62 9.66 -17.20
CA PRO A 130 -8.27 9.15 -17.38
C PRO A 130 -8.11 8.34 -18.67
N SER A 131 -6.87 8.00 -19.02
CA SER A 131 -6.58 7.10 -20.14
C SER A 131 -7.41 5.81 -20.05
N GLY A 132 -7.97 5.38 -21.19
CA GLY A 132 -8.76 4.15 -21.27
C GLY A 132 -10.12 4.21 -20.55
N TRP A 133 -10.67 5.40 -20.30
CA TRP A 133 -11.97 5.53 -19.64
C TRP A 133 -13.13 5.07 -20.53
N VAL A 134 -13.55 3.81 -20.37
CA VAL A 134 -14.73 3.23 -21.05
C VAL A 134 -15.67 2.58 -20.04
N GLN A 135 -16.69 3.32 -19.61
CA GLN A 135 -17.51 2.90 -18.47
C GLN A 135 -18.71 2.02 -18.85
N HIS A 136 -18.86 0.90 -18.14
CA HIS A 136 -20.06 0.06 -18.17
C HIS A 136 -20.59 -0.23 -16.76
N ARG A 137 -21.85 -0.70 -16.71
CA ARG A 137 -22.51 -1.10 -15.48
C ARG A 137 -22.68 -2.61 -15.37
N TYR A 138 -22.41 -3.14 -14.18
CA TYR A 138 -22.56 -4.56 -13.86
C TYR A 138 -23.30 -4.72 -12.54
N SER A 139 -24.43 -5.45 -12.54
CA SER A 139 -25.28 -5.61 -11.36
C SER A 139 -24.61 -6.29 -10.15
N PHE A 140 -23.50 -6.99 -10.38
CA PHE A 140 -22.72 -7.67 -9.35
C PHE A 140 -21.53 -6.86 -8.82
N VAL A 141 -21.22 -5.69 -9.42
CA VAL A 141 -20.21 -4.76 -8.92
C VAL A 141 -20.87 -3.79 -7.96
N ASP A 142 -20.20 -3.45 -6.86
CA ASP A 142 -20.74 -2.50 -5.88
C ASP A 142 -20.98 -1.13 -6.53
N HIS A 143 -22.12 -0.51 -6.23
CA HIS A 143 -22.63 0.68 -6.93
C HIS A 143 -22.79 0.55 -8.46
N GLU A 144 -22.74 -0.68 -8.97
CA GLU A 144 -22.92 -1.10 -10.36
C GLU A 144 -21.92 -0.48 -11.36
N MET A 145 -20.89 0.22 -10.92
CA MET A 145 -19.97 0.97 -11.79
C MET A 145 -18.61 0.27 -11.83
N LEU A 146 -18.15 -0.16 -13.01
CA LEU A 146 -16.87 -0.86 -13.12
C LEU A 146 -15.70 0.04 -12.72
N TYR A 147 -15.52 1.15 -13.45
CA TYR A 147 -14.39 2.03 -13.25
C TYR A 147 -14.72 3.17 -12.29
N ASN A 148 -13.76 3.40 -11.42
CA ASN A 148 -13.59 4.56 -10.57
C ASN A 148 -12.48 5.43 -11.15
N ARG A 149 -12.56 6.73 -10.88
CA ARG A 149 -11.42 7.65 -11.01
C ARG A 149 -10.54 7.41 -9.79
N SER A 150 -9.62 6.46 -9.92
CA SER A 150 -8.82 5.97 -8.80
C SER A 150 -7.66 6.89 -8.55
N HIS A 151 -7.58 7.46 -7.35
CA HIS A 151 -6.43 8.25 -6.92
C HIS A 151 -5.17 7.37 -6.84
N LEU A 152 -4.00 7.87 -7.25
CA LEU A 152 -2.72 7.21 -6.97
C LEU A 152 -2.30 7.48 -5.52
N ILE A 153 -2.38 8.73 -5.10
CA ILE A 153 -2.33 9.12 -3.69
C ILE A 153 -3.72 9.59 -3.29
N ALA A 154 -4.36 8.84 -2.39
CA ALA A 154 -5.74 9.11 -1.97
C ALA A 154 -5.92 10.55 -1.46
N HIS A 155 -7.12 11.10 -1.69
CA HIS A 155 -7.53 12.41 -1.16
C HIS A 155 -7.22 12.53 0.35
N GLN A 156 -7.46 11.49 1.13
CA GLN A 156 -7.20 11.52 2.57
C GLN A 156 -5.71 11.72 2.94
N LEU A 157 -4.78 11.46 2.02
CA LEU A 157 -3.33 11.56 2.25
C LEU A 157 -2.70 12.83 1.66
N CYS A 158 -3.35 13.48 0.71
CA CYS A 158 -2.79 14.65 0.00
C CYS A 158 -3.76 15.82 -0.23
N GLY A 159 -5.06 15.64 0.02
CA GLY A 159 -6.09 16.67 -0.20
C GLY A 159 -6.45 16.93 -1.67
N GLU A 160 -5.82 16.25 -2.61
CA GLU A 160 -6.10 16.43 -4.04
C GLU A 160 -7.47 15.88 -4.43
N ASP A 161 -8.24 16.68 -5.15
CA ASP A 161 -9.53 16.28 -5.74
C ASP A 161 -9.32 15.82 -7.18
N ALA A 162 -9.57 16.71 -8.14
CA ALA A 162 -9.65 16.40 -9.57
C ALA A 162 -8.32 16.56 -10.32
N ASN A 163 -7.23 16.17 -9.70
CA ASN A 163 -5.91 16.25 -10.31
C ASN A 163 -5.74 15.15 -11.36
N GLU A 164 -5.72 15.53 -12.64
CA GLU A 164 -5.61 14.61 -13.77
C GLU A 164 -4.34 13.76 -13.74
N ARG A 165 -3.28 14.23 -13.06
CA ARG A 165 -2.01 13.50 -12.88
C ARG A 165 -2.02 12.50 -11.72
N ASN A 166 -3.10 12.48 -10.96
CA ASN A 166 -3.29 11.61 -9.79
C ASN A 166 -4.48 10.66 -9.99
N LEU A 167 -5.14 10.64 -11.15
CA LEU A 167 -6.36 9.87 -11.37
C LEU A 167 -6.18 8.89 -12.54
N ILE A 168 -6.31 7.59 -12.26
CA ILE A 168 -6.27 6.52 -13.27
C ILE A 168 -7.62 5.83 -13.41
N THR A 169 -7.84 5.16 -14.55
CA THR A 169 -8.96 4.23 -14.75
C THR A 169 -8.71 2.98 -13.89
N GLY A 170 -9.37 2.92 -12.74
CA GLY A 170 -9.24 1.81 -11.78
C GLY A 170 -10.56 1.10 -11.57
N THR A 171 -10.55 -0.23 -11.50
CA THR A 171 -11.73 -1.02 -11.12
C THR A 171 -12.17 -0.70 -9.69
N HIS A 172 -13.46 -0.93 -9.38
CA HIS A 172 -13.95 -0.81 -8.01
C HIS A 172 -13.14 -1.69 -7.05
N THR A 173 -12.87 -2.94 -7.42
CA THR A 173 -12.08 -3.89 -6.62
C THR A 173 -10.67 -3.36 -6.34
N MET A 174 -9.94 -2.85 -7.33
CA MET A 174 -8.62 -2.25 -7.09
C MET A 174 -8.72 -1.03 -6.18
N ASN A 175 -9.60 -0.09 -6.50
CA ASN A 175 -9.71 1.18 -5.82
C ASN A 175 -10.17 1.04 -4.36
N ALA A 176 -11.30 0.36 -4.14
CA ALA A 176 -12.00 0.37 -2.85
C ALA A 176 -11.62 -0.80 -1.91
N VAL A 177 -10.99 -1.84 -2.45
CA VAL A 177 -10.59 -3.02 -1.67
C VAL A 177 -9.07 -3.19 -1.69
N GLY A 178 -8.46 -3.20 -2.87
CA GLY A 178 -7.03 -3.43 -3.03
C GLY A 178 -6.15 -2.32 -2.47
N MET A 179 -6.42 -1.06 -2.83
CA MET A 179 -5.61 0.10 -2.45
C MET A 179 -5.98 0.66 -1.07
N THR A 180 -7.28 0.79 -0.77
CA THR A 180 -7.79 1.42 0.46
C THR A 180 -7.18 0.82 1.74
N TYR A 181 -6.94 -0.49 1.77
CA TYR A 181 -6.28 -1.12 2.92
C TYR A 181 -4.91 -0.47 3.24
N TYR A 182 -4.06 -0.30 2.23
CA TYR A 182 -2.72 0.29 2.40
C TYR A 182 -2.78 1.79 2.68
N GLU A 183 -3.70 2.49 2.03
CA GLU A 183 -3.94 3.92 2.27
C GLU A 183 -4.36 4.18 3.71
N ASP A 184 -5.23 3.34 4.27
CA ASP A 184 -5.67 3.42 5.66
C ASP A 184 -4.55 3.09 6.64
N LEU A 185 -3.65 2.15 6.33
CA LEU A 185 -2.47 1.89 7.16
C LEU A 185 -1.60 3.15 7.31
N VAL A 186 -1.33 3.82 6.18
CA VAL A 186 -0.53 5.06 6.15
C VAL A 186 -1.26 6.19 6.85
N GLY A 187 -2.52 6.45 6.48
CA GLY A 187 -3.30 7.56 7.03
C GLY A 187 -3.54 7.42 8.53
N ASN A 188 -3.83 6.22 9.02
CA ASN A 188 -4.02 5.97 10.46
C ASN A 188 -2.72 6.09 11.25
N TYR A 189 -1.59 5.66 10.68
CA TYR A 189 -0.28 5.85 11.30
C TYR A 189 -0.01 7.35 11.50
N VAL A 190 -0.05 8.14 10.43
CA VAL A 190 0.23 9.58 10.46
C VAL A 190 -0.69 10.31 11.45
N ARG A 191 -2.01 10.04 11.41
CA ARG A 191 -2.97 10.69 12.32
C ARG A 191 -2.75 10.36 13.80
N ARG A 192 -2.24 9.17 14.12
CA ARG A 192 -2.05 8.70 15.50
C ARG A 192 -0.72 9.16 16.10
N THR A 193 0.32 9.24 15.28
CA THR A 193 1.69 9.46 15.75
C THR A 193 2.19 10.87 15.46
N ASN A 194 1.56 11.58 14.51
CA ASN A 194 2.05 12.84 13.96
C ASN A 194 3.43 12.70 13.28
N ASN A 195 3.75 11.48 12.84
CA ASN A 195 4.98 11.10 12.11
C ASN A 195 4.76 11.11 10.59
N HIS A 196 5.81 10.82 9.82
CA HIS A 196 5.80 10.82 8.37
C HIS A 196 6.00 9.44 7.75
N VAL A 197 5.52 9.28 6.52
CA VAL A 197 5.66 8.07 5.70
C VAL A 197 6.10 8.47 4.30
N LEU A 198 7.25 7.98 3.85
CA LEU A 198 7.59 8.01 2.43
C LEU A 198 6.61 7.12 1.69
N TYR A 199 5.94 7.66 0.68
CA TYR A 199 4.88 6.97 -0.04
C TYR A 199 5.04 7.18 -1.53
N ARG A 200 4.94 6.09 -2.31
CA ARG A 200 5.07 6.14 -3.77
C ARG A 200 4.11 5.14 -4.39
N VAL A 201 3.35 5.60 -5.40
CA VAL A 201 2.45 4.77 -6.19
C VAL A 201 2.79 4.91 -7.66
N THR A 202 3.07 3.78 -8.30
CA THR A 202 3.49 3.70 -9.71
C THR A 202 2.52 2.80 -10.48
N PRO A 203 1.75 3.33 -11.43
CA PRO A 203 0.94 2.49 -12.33
C PRO A 203 1.83 1.69 -13.28
N LEU A 204 1.48 0.42 -13.52
CA LEU A 204 2.18 -0.42 -14.48
C LEU A 204 1.28 -0.69 -15.70
N PHE A 205 1.72 -0.21 -16.87
CA PHE A 205 1.08 -0.45 -18.16
C PHE A 205 1.87 -1.49 -18.96
N ALA A 206 1.19 -2.35 -19.72
CA ALA A 206 1.87 -3.20 -20.70
C ALA A 206 1.92 -2.46 -22.05
N ALA A 207 3.12 -2.16 -22.55
CA ALA A 207 3.30 -1.48 -23.84
C ALA A 207 2.39 -0.23 -23.99
N ASN A 208 1.44 -0.27 -24.92
CA ASN A 208 0.50 0.80 -25.27
C ASN A 208 -0.87 0.64 -24.58
N ASP A 209 -0.94 -0.12 -23.49
CA ASP A 209 -2.15 -0.18 -22.67
C ASP A 209 -2.53 1.21 -22.16
N LEU A 210 -3.80 1.59 -22.33
CA LEU A 210 -4.35 2.82 -21.77
C LEU A 210 -4.86 2.63 -20.34
N VAL A 211 -5.15 1.39 -19.93
CA VAL A 211 -5.53 1.04 -18.55
C VAL A 211 -4.38 0.31 -17.88
N ALA A 212 -3.99 0.75 -16.68
CA ALA A 212 -2.93 0.11 -15.94
C ALA A 212 -3.33 -1.33 -15.58
N ARG A 213 -2.39 -2.28 -15.66
CA ARG A 213 -2.57 -3.66 -15.21
C ARG A 213 -2.72 -3.75 -13.69
N GLY A 214 -2.25 -2.72 -12.99
CA GLY A 214 -2.27 -2.56 -11.56
C GLY A 214 -1.36 -1.41 -11.16
N VAL A 215 -1.22 -1.21 -9.85
CA VAL A 215 -0.32 -0.20 -9.28
C VAL A 215 0.66 -0.88 -8.33
N GLN A 216 1.92 -0.47 -8.39
CA GLN A 216 2.85 -0.71 -7.30
C GLN A 216 2.65 0.36 -6.22
N MET A 217 2.55 -0.04 -4.96
CA MET A 217 2.47 0.85 -3.80
C MET A 217 3.64 0.54 -2.86
N GLU A 218 4.42 1.57 -2.53
CA GLU A 218 5.57 1.51 -1.63
C GLU A 218 5.34 2.48 -0.47
N ALA A 219 5.62 2.02 0.76
CA ALA A 219 5.57 2.87 1.94
C ALA A 219 6.67 2.54 2.96
N GLU A 220 7.23 3.57 3.60
CA GLU A 220 8.16 3.43 4.73
C GLU A 220 7.99 4.57 5.74
N SER A 221 7.71 4.25 7.01
CA SER A 221 7.66 5.25 8.09
C SER A 221 9.06 5.78 8.41
N VAL A 222 9.19 7.10 8.55
CA VAL A 222 10.52 7.75 8.63
C VAL A 222 11.09 7.71 10.04
N GLU A 223 10.33 8.17 11.03
CA GLU A 223 10.81 8.40 12.40
C GLU A 223 11.18 7.12 13.14
N ASP A 224 10.56 6.00 12.77
CA ASP A 224 10.87 4.69 13.33
C ASP A 224 11.69 3.81 12.37
N GLY A 225 12.17 4.35 11.25
CA GLY A 225 12.97 3.63 10.27
C GLY A 225 12.25 2.39 9.72
N GLY A 226 10.98 2.54 9.34
CA GLY A 226 10.15 1.52 8.72
C GLY A 226 9.76 0.37 9.66
N GLN A 227 9.77 0.58 10.97
CA GLN A 227 9.38 -0.46 11.94
C GLN A 227 7.86 -0.67 11.98
N THR A 228 7.06 0.41 11.83
CA THR A 228 5.59 0.33 11.86
C THR A 228 4.98 0.22 10.47
N ILE A 229 5.41 1.06 9.53
CA ILE A 229 4.95 1.03 8.14
C ILE A 229 6.13 0.66 7.25
N ARG A 230 6.06 -0.52 6.64
CA ARG A 230 6.98 -0.93 5.58
C ARG A 230 6.27 -1.92 4.67
N PHE A 231 6.02 -1.52 3.43
CA PHE A 231 5.49 -2.42 2.42
C PHE A 231 5.93 -2.02 1.01
N ASN A 232 5.89 -3.01 0.13
CA ASN A 232 6.04 -2.86 -1.30
C ASN A 232 5.17 -3.93 -1.95
N VAL A 233 4.08 -3.50 -2.57
CA VAL A 233 3.03 -4.39 -3.05
C VAL A 233 2.62 -4.01 -4.45
N PHE A 234 2.17 -4.99 -5.22
CA PHE A 234 1.46 -4.76 -6.47
C PHE A 234 -0.02 -5.08 -6.26
N VAL A 235 -0.89 -4.12 -6.56
CA VAL A 235 -2.35 -4.26 -6.49
C VAL A 235 -2.90 -4.42 -7.90
N TYR A 236 -3.61 -5.51 -8.16
CA TYR A 236 -4.14 -5.82 -9.48
C TYR A 236 -5.32 -4.90 -9.85
N ASN A 237 -5.33 -4.39 -11.08
CA ASN A 237 -6.47 -3.68 -11.64
C ASN A 237 -7.44 -4.66 -12.30
N VAL A 238 -8.19 -5.39 -11.49
CA VAL A 238 -9.10 -6.46 -11.92
C VAL A 238 -10.44 -6.34 -11.23
N GLU A 239 -11.50 -6.84 -11.87
CA GLU A 239 -12.83 -6.96 -11.28
C GLU A 239 -13.34 -8.38 -11.53
N PRO A 240 -13.54 -9.22 -10.49
CA PRO A 240 -14.11 -10.54 -10.66
C PRO A 240 -15.44 -10.50 -11.43
N GLY A 241 -15.59 -11.35 -12.45
CA GLY A 241 -16.76 -11.36 -13.32
C GLY A 241 -16.67 -10.42 -14.54
N VAL A 242 -15.58 -9.66 -14.69
CA VAL A 242 -15.36 -8.75 -15.81
C VAL A 242 -14.02 -9.03 -16.49
N LYS A 243 -14.04 -9.06 -17.82
CA LYS A 243 -12.84 -9.06 -18.66
C LYS A 243 -12.59 -7.65 -19.17
N ILE A 244 -11.35 -7.21 -19.08
CA ILE A 244 -10.91 -5.88 -19.50
C ILE A 244 -9.95 -6.02 -20.68
N ASP A 245 -10.22 -5.25 -21.74
CA ASP A 245 -9.21 -4.91 -22.75
C ASP A 245 -8.42 -3.71 -22.23
N TYR A 246 -7.21 -3.95 -21.74
CA TYR A 246 -6.38 -2.89 -21.16
C TYR A 246 -5.79 -1.95 -22.23
N VAL A 247 -5.83 -2.35 -23.50
CA VAL A 247 -5.40 -1.48 -24.61
C VAL A 247 -6.38 -0.34 -24.79
N THR A 248 -7.68 -0.61 -24.75
CA THR A 248 -8.72 0.39 -25.03
C THR A 248 -9.49 0.86 -23.80
N GLY A 249 -9.57 0.03 -22.77
CA GLY A 249 -10.46 0.17 -21.62
C GLY A 249 -11.80 -0.54 -21.77
N ASP A 250 -12.12 -1.07 -22.96
CA ASP A 250 -13.34 -1.85 -23.20
C ASP A 250 -13.43 -3.03 -22.23
N ASN A 251 -14.66 -3.43 -21.93
CA ASN A 251 -14.91 -4.47 -20.94
C ASN A 251 -16.24 -5.16 -21.18
N TRP A 252 -16.33 -6.40 -20.73
CA TRP A 252 -17.53 -7.22 -20.82
C TRP A 252 -17.58 -8.25 -19.69
N GLU A 253 -18.79 -8.69 -19.37
CA GLU A 253 -19.02 -9.76 -18.39
C GLU A 253 -18.33 -11.05 -18.86
N SER A 254 -17.66 -11.73 -17.94
CA SER A 254 -16.91 -12.95 -18.21
C SER A 254 -16.85 -13.84 -16.99
N SER A 255 -17.02 -15.15 -17.18
CA SER A 255 -16.84 -16.16 -16.14
C SER A 255 -15.38 -16.63 -15.99
N GLU A 256 -14.48 -16.18 -16.87
CA GLU A 256 -13.05 -16.43 -16.77
C GLU A 256 -12.44 -15.63 -15.62
N VAL A 257 -11.41 -16.19 -14.98
CA VAL A 257 -10.57 -15.41 -14.06
C VAL A 257 -9.99 -14.21 -14.83
N PRO A 258 -10.09 -12.97 -14.30
CA PRO A 258 -9.56 -11.79 -14.96
C PRO A 258 -8.09 -11.99 -15.38
N ALA A 259 -7.85 -11.92 -16.69
CA ALA A 259 -6.53 -12.17 -17.23
C ALA A 259 -5.71 -10.87 -17.24
N VAL A 260 -4.73 -10.78 -16.35
CA VAL A 260 -3.70 -9.74 -16.38
C VAL A 260 -2.49 -10.32 -17.11
N LYS A 261 -2.50 -10.24 -18.46
CA LYS A 261 -1.37 -10.73 -19.25
C LYS A 261 -0.19 -9.79 -19.07
N THR A 262 0.84 -10.28 -18.41
CA THR A 262 2.06 -9.52 -18.11
C THR A 262 3.19 -9.74 -19.11
N LYS A 263 3.02 -10.69 -20.05
CA LYS A 263 3.98 -11.03 -21.10
C LYS A 263 3.89 -10.12 -22.33
N GLY A 264 4.04 -8.81 -22.11
CA GLY A 264 4.34 -7.81 -23.13
C GLY A 264 5.60 -7.08 -22.71
N GLU A 265 6.59 -7.00 -23.59
CA GLU A 265 7.85 -6.30 -23.31
C GLU A 265 7.57 -4.84 -22.92
N THR A 266 8.03 -4.47 -21.72
CA THR A 266 7.91 -3.12 -21.20
C THR A 266 8.58 -2.16 -22.18
N THR A 267 7.81 -1.24 -22.77
CA THR A 267 8.44 0.01 -23.24
C THR A 267 8.72 0.81 -21.99
N THR A 268 9.86 0.55 -21.36
CA THR A 268 10.44 1.54 -20.46
C THR A 268 10.75 2.72 -21.37
N THR A 269 9.96 3.78 -21.27
CA THR A 269 10.40 5.09 -21.76
C THR A 269 11.62 5.44 -20.91
N ARG A 270 12.78 4.97 -21.37
CA ARG A 270 14.10 5.34 -20.90
C ARG A 270 14.23 6.82 -21.24
N GLY A 271 13.72 7.68 -20.37
CA GLY A 271 14.41 8.92 -20.07
C GLY A 271 15.85 8.51 -19.81
N THR A 272 16.75 8.94 -20.70
CA THR A 272 18.16 8.61 -20.68
C THR A 272 18.71 8.79 -19.28
N GLY A 273 19.12 7.70 -18.64
CA GLY A 273 19.74 7.78 -17.34
C GLY A 273 21.02 8.59 -17.41
N THR A 274 21.17 9.51 -16.45
CA THR A 274 22.46 9.81 -15.84
C THR A 274 22.21 10.04 -14.35
N ASP A 275 22.24 8.97 -13.57
CA ASP A 275 22.68 9.09 -12.17
C ASP A 275 24.20 9.15 -12.18
N ALA A 276 24.72 10.38 -12.31
CA ALA A 276 25.99 10.83 -11.75
C ALA A 276 26.19 12.31 -12.09
N ALA A 277 26.40 13.12 -11.04
CA ALA A 277 26.88 14.50 -11.04
C ALA A 277 25.84 15.63 -11.15
N LEU A 278 25.22 15.97 -10.01
CA LEU A 278 24.95 17.37 -9.66
C LEU A 278 25.98 17.82 -8.61
N SER A 279 27.19 18.05 -9.09
CA SER A 279 28.18 18.90 -8.44
C SER A 279 29.11 19.44 -9.52
N GLN A 280 28.91 20.71 -9.88
CA GLN A 280 29.95 21.69 -10.25
C GLN A 280 29.30 22.86 -11.00
N TYR A 281 28.97 23.93 -10.27
CA TYR A 281 29.16 25.28 -10.79
C TYR A 281 30.11 25.99 -9.82
N ALA A 282 31.39 25.82 -10.08
CA ALA A 282 32.43 26.66 -9.51
C ALA A 282 32.68 27.85 -10.45
N ALA A 283 32.83 28.99 -9.79
CA ALA A 283 33.19 30.30 -10.28
C ALA A 283 34.16 30.35 -11.47
N SER A 284 33.91 31.29 -12.37
CA SER A 284 34.96 32.00 -13.11
C SER A 284 34.73 33.51 -13.02
N LYS A 285 35.61 34.18 -12.26
CA LYS A 285 35.83 35.64 -12.26
C LYS A 285 36.75 36.04 -13.41
N GLY A 286 36.59 37.28 -13.86
CA GLY A 286 37.54 38.09 -14.66
C GLY A 286 36.77 39.03 -15.59
N GLU A 287 36.41 40.25 -15.17
CA GLU A 287 37.19 41.52 -15.30
C GLU A 287 37.46 41.90 -16.78
N ALA A 288 37.28 43.13 -17.30
CA ALA A 288 37.00 44.46 -16.75
C ALA A 288 36.49 45.39 -17.89
N GLY A 289 35.91 46.54 -17.53
CA GLY A 289 35.63 47.63 -18.47
C GLY A 289 34.81 48.77 -17.84
N ALA A 290 35.50 49.83 -17.41
CA ALA A 290 35.01 50.95 -16.61
C ALA A 290 34.27 52.05 -17.38
N SER A 291 33.42 52.82 -16.68
CA SER A 291 33.47 54.31 -16.55
C SER A 291 32.09 54.92 -16.22
N GLY A 292 32.03 55.82 -15.23
CA GLY A 292 30.96 56.85 -15.15
C GLY A 292 30.43 57.21 -13.75
N THR A 293 31.06 58.18 -13.10
CA THR A 293 30.71 59.00 -11.91
C THR A 293 29.27 59.59 -11.96
N SER A 294 28.49 59.92 -10.91
CA SER A 294 28.71 60.82 -9.75
C SER A 294 27.39 61.10 -8.97
N GLY A 295 27.49 61.54 -7.70
CA GLY A 295 26.49 62.35 -6.95
C GLY A 295 25.59 61.59 -5.95
N SER A 296 25.80 61.67 -4.62
CA SER A 296 25.20 62.65 -3.64
C SER A 296 23.67 62.61 -3.59
N SER A 297 22.94 62.67 -2.47
CA SER A 297 23.15 62.80 -1.02
C SER A 297 21.77 62.60 -0.36
N ASP A 298 21.75 62.55 0.99
CA ASP A 298 20.65 62.85 1.91
C ASP A 298 19.77 61.69 2.45
N THR A 299 19.89 61.32 3.75
CA THR A 299 19.31 61.96 4.98
C THR A 299 17.80 61.67 5.01
N SER A 300 17.15 60.99 5.98
CA SER A 300 17.34 60.83 7.42
C SER A 300 16.40 59.73 7.96
N SER A 301 16.78 59.10 9.09
CA SER A 301 15.97 58.74 10.28
C SER A 301 14.48 58.34 10.12
N SER A 302 13.99 57.27 10.74
CA SER A 302 13.87 57.17 12.21
C SER A 302 13.37 55.79 12.66
N THR A 303 13.54 55.58 13.96
CA THR A 303 13.69 54.34 14.70
C THR A 303 12.40 53.94 15.46
N GLN A 304 12.41 52.70 15.98
CA GLN A 304 11.70 52.18 17.17
C GLN A 304 10.19 51.88 17.03
N ALA A 305 9.59 50.89 17.69
CA ALA A 305 10.01 49.77 18.52
C ALA A 305 8.75 48.89 18.78
N ALA A 306 8.95 47.61 19.12
CA ALA A 306 7.98 46.73 19.80
C ALA A 306 7.93 47.07 21.32
N PRO A 307 7.27 46.34 22.28
CA PRO A 307 6.57 45.04 22.20
C PRO A 307 5.35 44.90 23.16
N SER A 308 5.03 43.64 23.55
CA SER A 308 4.24 43.10 24.70
C SER A 308 2.75 42.79 24.45
N GLY A 309 2.14 41.68 24.93
CA GLY A 309 2.54 40.54 25.78
C GLY A 309 1.28 39.72 26.19
N SER A 310 1.46 38.66 27.01
CA SER A 310 0.45 37.85 27.77
C SER A 310 -0.26 36.71 27.01
N SER A 311 0.08 35.42 27.16
CA SER A 311 -0.06 34.44 28.28
C SER A 311 -1.47 33.89 28.50
N ASP A 312 -1.64 32.57 28.39
CA ASP A 312 -2.21 31.71 29.44
C ASP A 312 -2.15 30.21 29.10
N ALA A 313 -1.89 29.41 30.14
CA ALA A 313 -1.80 27.96 30.13
C ALA A 313 -3.05 27.33 30.78
N LYS A 314 -3.48 26.14 30.34
CA LYS A 314 -4.17 25.17 31.19
C LYS A 314 -4.15 23.74 30.64
N THR A 315 -4.06 22.81 31.58
CA THR A 315 -3.66 21.40 31.50
C THR A 315 -4.86 20.43 31.55
N SER A 316 -4.66 19.22 31.00
CA SER A 316 -5.09 17.87 31.48
C SER A 316 -6.35 17.19 30.90
N GLY A 317 -6.17 15.91 30.50
CA GLY A 317 -7.16 14.81 30.46
C GLY A 317 -7.21 14.03 29.13
N ASP A 318 -6.27 13.13 28.83
CA ASP A 318 -6.32 11.64 29.02
C ASP A 318 -7.54 10.94 28.37
N SER A 319 -7.37 10.37 27.17
CA SER A 319 -7.14 8.94 26.83
C SER A 319 -8.27 7.95 27.18
N SER A 320 -8.75 7.28 26.13
CA SER A 320 -9.09 5.85 26.18
C SER A 320 -8.77 5.25 24.82
N SER A 321 -7.53 4.79 24.71
CA SER A 321 -7.00 3.95 23.65
C SER A 321 -7.39 2.49 23.92
N SER A 322 -7.83 1.78 22.89
CA SER A 322 -7.88 0.33 22.89
C SER A 322 -6.77 -0.19 21.98
N ALA A 323 -5.77 -0.82 22.58
CA ALA A 323 -4.64 -1.45 21.93
C ALA A 323 -5.09 -2.69 21.15
N SER A 324 -4.69 -2.84 19.89
CA SER A 324 -4.89 -4.08 19.14
C SER A 324 -3.75 -5.05 19.44
N THR A 325 -3.96 -5.88 20.46
CA THR A 325 -3.18 -7.10 20.70
C THR A 325 -3.52 -8.14 19.63
N THR A 326 -2.51 -8.89 19.19
CA THR A 326 -2.64 -10.06 18.30
C THR A 326 -3.32 -11.22 19.04
N GLU A 327 -4.60 -11.06 19.37
CA GLU A 327 -5.40 -12.05 20.08
C GLU A 327 -6.50 -12.60 19.18
N GLN A 328 -6.73 -13.91 19.30
CA GLN A 328 -7.84 -14.58 18.64
C GLN A 328 -9.15 -14.07 19.24
N GLN A 329 -10.10 -13.69 18.39
CA GLN A 329 -11.43 -13.23 18.79
C GLN A 329 -12.48 -14.09 18.11
N THR A 330 -13.69 -14.10 18.67
CA THR A 330 -14.83 -14.76 18.07
C THR A 330 -15.59 -13.76 17.20
N TYR A 331 -15.92 -14.17 15.98
CA TYR A 331 -16.60 -13.42 14.96
C TYR A 331 -17.82 -14.20 14.45
N ILE A 332 -18.79 -13.46 13.93
CA ILE A 332 -19.96 -14.00 13.26
C ILE A 332 -19.89 -13.66 11.77
N LEU A 333 -19.82 -14.68 10.93
CA LEU A 333 -19.74 -14.60 9.47
C LEU A 333 -21.14 -14.63 8.85
N ASN A 334 -21.33 -13.83 7.81
CA ASN A 334 -22.45 -13.93 6.88
C ASN A 334 -21.96 -14.55 5.57
N LYS A 335 -22.33 -15.83 5.33
CA LYS A 335 -21.89 -16.61 4.16
C LYS A 335 -22.38 -16.03 2.82
N ARG A 336 -23.45 -15.23 2.83
CA ARG A 336 -24.04 -14.65 1.61
C ARG A 336 -23.42 -13.31 1.26
N SER A 337 -23.26 -12.43 2.24
CA SER A 337 -22.72 -11.09 2.01
C SER A 337 -21.20 -11.00 2.15
N HIS A 338 -20.53 -12.11 2.52
CA HIS A 338 -19.10 -12.15 2.80
C HIS A 338 -18.68 -11.06 3.80
N LYS A 339 -19.47 -10.91 4.87
CA LYS A 339 -19.19 -9.95 5.97
C LYS A 339 -18.97 -10.69 7.28
N PHE A 340 -18.11 -10.15 8.14
CA PHE A 340 -17.95 -10.64 9.50
C PHE A 340 -18.25 -9.56 10.53
N HIS A 341 -18.75 -9.98 11.68
CA HIS A 341 -19.30 -9.13 12.73
C HIS A 341 -18.74 -9.54 14.10
N ARG A 342 -18.75 -8.63 15.07
CA ARG A 342 -18.66 -9.01 16.49
C ARG A 342 -19.95 -9.74 16.91
N PRO A 343 -19.90 -10.70 17.86
CA PRO A 343 -21.09 -11.43 18.32
C PRO A 343 -22.22 -10.52 18.80
N GLU A 344 -21.87 -9.39 19.41
CA GLU A 344 -22.75 -8.34 19.93
C GLU A 344 -23.27 -7.33 18.90
N CYS A 345 -22.95 -7.46 17.61
CA CYS A 345 -23.40 -6.51 16.59
C CYS A 345 -24.92 -6.60 16.34
N ASP A 346 -25.62 -5.45 16.30
CA ASP A 346 -27.07 -5.39 16.03
C ASP A 346 -27.48 -6.10 14.73
N SER A 347 -26.64 -6.00 13.69
CA SER A 347 -26.88 -6.68 12.41
C SER A 347 -26.89 -8.21 12.54
N VAL A 348 -26.28 -8.77 13.59
CA VAL A 348 -26.29 -10.22 13.85
C VAL A 348 -27.68 -10.71 14.26
N GLN A 349 -28.49 -9.86 14.90
CA GLN A 349 -29.84 -10.23 15.34
C GLN A 349 -30.82 -10.34 14.17
N SER A 350 -30.58 -9.60 13.08
CA SER A 350 -31.41 -9.61 11.87
C SER A 350 -30.91 -10.58 10.79
N MET A 351 -29.82 -11.32 11.05
CA MET A 351 -29.31 -12.34 10.12
C MET A 351 -30.13 -13.64 10.16
N SER A 352 -30.37 -14.22 8.97
CA SER A 352 -30.94 -15.58 8.87
C SER A 352 -29.98 -16.61 9.49
N PRO A 353 -30.46 -17.55 10.32
CA PRO A 353 -29.63 -18.63 10.88
C PRO A 353 -28.91 -19.46 9.81
N SER A 354 -29.50 -19.62 8.61
CA SER A 354 -28.90 -20.35 7.50
C SER A 354 -27.65 -19.68 6.92
N ASN A 355 -27.52 -18.37 7.08
CA ASN A 355 -26.43 -17.57 6.51
C ASN A 355 -25.38 -17.22 7.57
N LYS A 356 -25.62 -17.58 8.84
CA LYS A 356 -24.78 -17.25 9.98
C LYS A 356 -23.81 -18.39 10.29
N GLU A 357 -22.55 -18.06 10.49
CA GLU A 357 -21.51 -18.99 10.96
C GLU A 357 -20.63 -18.30 12.01
N GLU A 358 -20.12 -19.08 12.97
CA GLU A 358 -19.25 -18.58 14.03
C GLU A 358 -17.82 -19.01 13.73
N PHE A 359 -16.88 -18.08 13.89
CA PHE A 359 -15.47 -18.29 13.66
C PHE A 359 -14.67 -17.71 14.82
N THR A 360 -13.79 -18.50 15.43
CA THR A 360 -12.84 -18.02 16.45
C THR A 360 -11.44 -18.11 15.88
N GLY A 361 -10.77 -16.96 15.76
CA GLY A 361 -9.45 -16.90 15.14
C GLY A 361 -8.97 -15.46 14.99
N LEU A 362 -7.99 -15.26 14.11
CA LEU A 362 -7.47 -13.93 13.84
C LEU A 362 -8.38 -13.19 12.85
N ARG A 363 -8.57 -11.89 13.10
CA ARG A 363 -9.24 -10.98 12.17
C ARG A 363 -8.69 -11.09 10.75
N GLN A 364 -7.36 -11.16 10.64
CA GLN A 364 -6.67 -11.19 9.35
C GLN A 364 -7.01 -12.43 8.55
N THR A 365 -7.20 -13.59 9.19
CA THR A 365 -7.59 -14.84 8.51
C THR A 365 -8.91 -14.68 7.76
N LEU A 366 -9.89 -13.99 8.34
CA LEU A 366 -11.17 -13.73 7.67
C LEU A 366 -11.01 -12.78 6.48
N ILE A 367 -10.12 -11.78 6.59
CA ILE A 367 -9.83 -10.85 5.50
C ILE A 367 -9.13 -11.57 4.35
N ASP A 368 -8.16 -12.43 4.66
CA ASP A 368 -7.43 -13.25 3.67
C ASP A 368 -8.36 -14.25 2.98
N GLU A 369 -9.38 -14.75 3.68
CA GLU A 369 -10.47 -15.59 3.13
C GLU A 369 -11.54 -14.78 2.37
N GLY A 370 -11.33 -13.46 2.21
CA GLY A 370 -12.19 -12.58 1.42
C GLY A 370 -13.43 -12.05 2.14
N TYR A 371 -13.50 -12.13 3.48
CA TYR A 371 -14.57 -11.52 4.26
C TYR A 371 -14.27 -10.05 4.57
N THR A 372 -15.30 -9.21 4.49
CA THR A 372 -15.21 -7.78 4.81
C THR A 372 -15.73 -7.48 6.22
N PRO A 373 -15.03 -6.66 7.03
CA PRO A 373 -15.50 -6.31 8.37
C PRO A 373 -16.80 -5.49 8.29
N CYS A 374 -17.72 -5.76 9.21
CA CYS A 374 -18.92 -4.95 9.36
C CYS A 374 -18.56 -3.55 9.88
N ARG A 375 -18.87 -2.52 9.09
CA ARG A 375 -18.62 -1.11 9.44
C ARG A 375 -19.30 -0.68 10.75
N SER A 376 -20.45 -1.27 11.09
CA SER A 376 -21.22 -0.87 12.28
C SER A 376 -20.62 -1.34 13.60
N CYS A 377 -20.04 -2.54 13.66
CA CYS A 377 -19.42 -3.06 14.88
C CYS A 377 -17.89 -3.01 14.88
N ASN A 378 -17.28 -2.60 13.76
CA ASN A 378 -15.83 -2.50 13.55
C ASN A 378 -15.04 -3.64 14.23
N PRO A 379 -15.28 -4.90 13.80
CA PRO A 379 -14.74 -6.09 14.43
C PRO A 379 -13.21 -6.20 14.31
#